data_AF-A0A7V4ZN87-F1
#
_entry.id   AF-A0A7V4ZN87-F1
#
_cell.length_a   1.000
_cell.length_b   1.000
_cell.length_c   1.000
_cell.angle_alpha   90.00
_cell.angle_beta   90.00
_cell.angle_gamma   90.00
#
_symmetry.space_group_name_H-M   'P 1'
#
loop_
_entity.id
_entity.type
_entity.pdbx_description
1 polymer ?
#
loop_
_entity_poly.entity_id
_entity_poly.type
_entity_poly.pdbx_seq_one_letter_code
_entity_poly.pdbx_strand_id
1 'polypeptide(L)'
;MKFKWLFVFLILILFWSFIHPNQSFSKEYNLPPSLLAYVGKYFRGFKDPGYSSYDLLMREFLVKRIDQKFGLRLNPNQYSGFDLLEIESLLKCKKSNEPPEIFLKMFPKGY
;
A
#
# COMPACT_ATOMS: atom_id res chain seq x y z
N MET A 1 -49.18 -17.95 3.15
CA MET A 1 -48.53 -17.02 4.11
C MET A 1 -47.01 -17.21 4.28
N LYS A 2 -46.44 -18.40 4.05
CA LYS A 2 -45.01 -18.68 4.25
C LYS A 2 -44.05 -17.97 3.27
N PHE A 3 -44.50 -17.70 2.04
CA PHE A 3 -43.68 -17.06 1.00
C PHE A 3 -43.40 -15.56 1.25
N LYS A 4 -44.35 -14.86 1.89
CA LYS A 4 -44.18 -13.44 2.29
C LYS A 4 -43.07 -13.28 3.33
N TRP A 5 -42.95 -14.22 4.25
CA TRP A 5 -41.90 -14.21 5.28
C TRP A 5 -40.50 -14.49 4.71
N LEU A 6 -40.38 -15.37 3.72
CA LEU A 6 -39.13 -15.60 2.99
C LEU A 6 -38.64 -14.34 2.28
N PHE A 7 -39.55 -13.58 1.65
CA PHE A 7 -39.21 -12.34 0.96
C PHE A 7 -38.74 -11.24 1.92
N VAL A 8 -39.37 -11.13 3.09
CA VAL A 8 -38.95 -10.20 4.14
C VAL A 8 -37.56 -10.56 4.68
N PHE A 9 -37.28 -11.85 4.90
CA PHE A 9 -35.96 -12.33 5.31
C PHE A 9 -34.87 -12.03 4.27
N LEU A 10 -35.16 -12.24 2.98
CA LEU A 10 -34.23 -11.95 1.90
C LEU A 10 -33.87 -10.46 1.83
N ILE A 11 -34.88 -9.58 1.98
CA ILE A 11 -34.68 -8.14 2.03
C ILE A 11 -33.83 -7.75 3.25
N LEU A 12 -34.07 -8.35 4.41
CA LEU A 12 -33.31 -8.07 5.64
C LEU A 12 -31.82 -8.42 5.48
N ILE A 13 -31.51 -9.56 4.84
CA ILE A 13 -30.13 -10.00 4.59
C ILE A 13 -29.42 -9.09 3.59
N LEU A 14 -30.14 -8.65 2.55
CA LEU A 14 -29.61 -7.69 1.57
C LEU A 14 -29.32 -6.34 2.22
N PHE A 15 -30.21 -5.84 3.08
CA PHE A 15 -29.97 -4.60 3.82
C PHE A 15 -28.78 -4.72 4.79
N TRP A 16 -28.58 -5.88 5.43
CA TRP A 16 -27.42 -6.11 6.29
C TRP A 16 -26.09 -6.00 5.53
N SER A 17 -26.08 -6.41 4.26
CA SER A 17 -24.90 -6.35 3.39
C SER A 17 -24.55 -4.91 2.96
N PHE A 18 -25.51 -3.98 2.98
CA PHE A 18 -25.30 -2.56 2.66
C PHE A 18 -24.87 -1.71 3.86
N ILE A 19 -25.16 -2.15 5.09
CA ILE A 19 -24.86 -1.40 6.33
C ILE A 19 -23.41 -1.61 6.79
N HIS A 20 -22.72 -2.63 6.28
CA HIS A 20 -21.28 -2.70 6.39
C HIS A 20 -20.67 -1.83 5.30
N PRO A 21 -20.23 -0.58 5.59
CA PRO A 21 -19.25 0.02 4.71
C PRO A 21 -18.14 -1.01 4.62
N ASN A 22 -17.81 -1.44 3.40
CA ASN A 22 -16.48 -1.96 3.14
C ASN A 22 -15.55 -0.86 3.59
N GLN A 23 -15.15 -0.89 4.87
CA GLN A 23 -14.03 -0.15 5.38
C GLN A 23 -12.87 -0.69 4.57
N SER A 24 -12.66 -0.09 3.40
CA SER A 24 -11.34 0.16 2.87
C SER A 24 -10.67 1.11 3.85
N PHE A 25 -10.50 0.62 5.08
CA PHE A 25 -9.67 1.23 6.08
C PHE A 25 -8.31 1.20 5.41
N SER A 26 -7.86 2.34 4.88
CA SER A 26 -6.45 2.52 4.68
C SER A 26 -5.88 2.35 6.07
N LYS A 27 -5.40 1.14 6.37
CA LYS A 27 -4.69 0.85 7.61
C LYS A 27 -3.62 1.92 7.66
N GLU A 28 -3.80 2.91 8.55
CA GLU A 28 -2.87 4.01 8.65
C GLU A 28 -1.58 3.39 9.18
N TYR A 29 -0.61 3.21 8.29
CA TYR A 29 0.69 2.72 8.69
C TYR A 29 1.36 3.88 9.39
N ASN A 30 1.38 3.81 10.72
CA ASN A 30 2.15 4.74 11.53
C ASN A 30 3.57 4.78 10.99
N LEU A 31 4.03 5.99 10.66
CA LEU A 31 5.41 6.21 10.31
C LEU A 31 6.29 5.74 11.47
N PRO A 32 7.38 5.00 11.21
CA PRO A 32 8.29 4.60 12.26
C PRO A 32 8.89 5.86 12.91
N PRO A 33 9.20 5.82 14.22
CA PRO A 33 9.79 6.96 14.93
C PRO A 33 11.03 7.54 14.25
N SER A 34 11.83 6.69 13.60
CA SER A 34 13.01 7.11 12.82
C SER A 34 12.65 8.02 11.64
N LEU A 35 11.54 7.78 10.93
CA LEU A 35 11.05 8.65 9.86
C LEU A 35 10.39 9.92 10.41
N LEU A 36 9.70 9.82 11.55
CA LEU A 36 9.10 10.99 12.21
C LEU A 36 10.16 12.04 12.58
N ALA A 37 11.38 11.62 12.91
CA ALA A 37 12.51 12.53 13.19
C ALA A 37 12.95 13.40 11.99
N TYR A 38 12.42 13.13 10.79
CA TYR A 38 12.68 13.93 9.58
C TYR A 38 11.49 14.80 9.15
N VAL A 39 10.35 14.73 9.85
CA VAL A 39 9.18 15.57 9.53
C VAL A 39 9.54 17.05 9.67
N GLY A 40 9.23 17.84 8.65
CA GLY A 40 9.54 19.27 8.60
C GLY A 40 11.00 19.60 8.30
N LYS A 41 11.87 18.61 8.08
CA LYS A 41 13.24 18.86 7.61
C LYS A 41 13.26 19.11 6.10
N TYR A 42 14.09 20.06 5.71
CA TYR A 42 14.41 20.35 4.31
C TYR A 42 15.84 19.92 4.04
N PHE A 43 16.06 19.27 2.89
CA PHE A 43 17.38 18.83 2.47
C PHE A 43 17.88 19.67 1.31
N ARG A 44 19.20 19.81 1.20
CA ARG A 44 19.82 20.59 0.10
C ARG A 44 19.89 19.84 -1.23
N GLY A 45 19.42 18.59 -1.26
CA GLY A 45 19.36 17.73 -2.45
C GLY A 45 19.92 16.33 -2.17
N PHE A 46 20.09 15.54 -3.23
CA PHE A 46 20.52 14.13 -3.14
C PHE A 46 21.90 13.90 -2.50
N LYS A 47 22.79 14.89 -2.56
CA LYS A 47 24.13 14.83 -1.95
C LYS A 47 24.13 15.14 -0.45
N ASP A 48 22.99 15.54 0.11
CA ASP A 48 22.86 15.82 1.52
C ASP A 48 22.93 14.48 2.30
N PRO A 49 23.87 14.31 3.26
CA PRO A 49 23.97 13.08 4.05
C PRO A 49 22.68 12.77 4.82
N GLY A 50 21.97 13.82 5.26
CA GLY A 50 20.68 13.70 5.92
C GLY A 50 19.60 13.17 4.99
N TYR A 51 19.63 13.59 3.71
CA TYR A 51 18.72 13.09 2.69
C TYR A 51 18.96 11.62 2.40
N SER A 52 20.22 11.19 2.23
CA SER A 52 20.55 9.79 1.96
C SER A 52 20.04 8.85 3.05
N SER A 53 20.19 9.26 4.32
CA SER A 53 19.70 8.49 5.46
C SER A 53 18.16 8.44 5.51
N TYR A 54 17.51 9.57 5.26
CA TYR A 54 16.05 9.66 5.20
C TYR A 54 15.47 8.81 4.06
N ASP A 55 16.05 8.92 2.87
CA ASP A 55 15.61 8.20 1.67
C ASP A 55 15.71 6.68 1.87
N LEU A 56 16.81 6.19 2.42
CA LEU A 56 16.96 4.76 2.73
C LEU A 56 15.88 4.29 3.72
N LEU A 57 15.68 5.01 4.83
CA LEU A 57 14.64 4.68 5.82
C LEU A 57 13.24 4.68 5.20
N MET A 58 12.97 5.62 4.28
CA MET A 58 11.71 5.69 3.57
C MET A 58 11.51 4.47 2.66
N ARG A 59 12.54 4.10 1.88
CA ARG A 59 12.50 2.92 1.01
C ARG A 59 12.32 1.63 1.80
N GLU A 60 13.03 1.45 2.90
CA GLU A 60 12.87 0.29 3.79
C GLU A 60 11.45 0.17 4.34
N PHE A 61 10.88 1.29 4.77
CA PHE A 61 9.51 1.34 5.26
C PHE A 61 8.49 0.97 4.16
N LEU A 62 8.65 1.50 2.95
CA LEU A 62 7.78 1.20 1.81
C LEU A 62 7.86 -0.28 1.41
N VAL A 63 9.06 -0.83 1.31
CA VAL A 63 9.26 -2.27 1.04
C VAL A 63 8.56 -3.13 2.09
N LYS A 64 8.74 -2.81 3.38
CA LYS A 64 8.08 -3.54 4.47
C LYS A 64 6.56 -3.46 4.38
N ARG A 65 6.02 -2.28 4.05
CA ARG A 65 4.59 -2.07 3.86
C ARG A 65 4.04 -2.90 2.69
N ILE A 66 4.77 -2.93 1.57
CA ILE A 66 4.40 -3.71 0.38
C ILE A 66 4.40 -5.21 0.70
N ASP A 67 5.42 -5.72 1.40
CA ASP A 67 5.47 -7.12 1.84
C ASP A 67 4.27 -7.47 2.74
N GLN A 68 3.96 -6.61 3.72
CA GLN A 68 2.83 -6.81 4.62
C GLN A 68 1.46 -6.81 3.93
N LYS A 69 1.29 -6.03 2.86
CA LYS A 69 0.00 -5.93 2.14
C LYS A 69 -0.16 -6.97 1.05
N PHE A 70 0.91 -7.23 0.32
CA PHE A 70 0.86 -7.96 -0.95
C PHE A 70 1.73 -9.23 -0.95
N GLY A 71 2.46 -9.50 0.13
CA GLY A 71 3.36 -10.67 0.25
C GLY A 71 4.58 -10.60 -0.67
N LEU A 72 4.94 -9.40 -1.13
CA LEU A 72 5.99 -9.18 -2.11
C LEU A 72 7.26 -8.62 -1.46
N ARG A 73 8.32 -9.42 -1.45
CA ARG A 73 9.63 -9.02 -0.94
C ARG A 73 10.44 -8.29 -2.02
N LEU A 74 10.57 -6.98 -1.85
CA LEU A 74 11.40 -6.11 -2.69
C LEU A 74 12.71 -5.77 -1.98
N ASN A 75 13.72 -5.36 -2.73
CA ASN A 75 14.97 -4.85 -2.16
C ASN A 75 14.92 -3.31 -2.19
N PRO A 76 15.06 -2.61 -1.04
CA PRO A 76 15.02 -1.15 -0.99
C PRO A 76 16.14 -0.50 -1.82
N ASN A 77 17.25 -1.20 -2.08
CA ASN A 77 18.36 -0.70 -2.90
C ASN A 77 18.17 -0.90 -4.40
N GLN A 78 17.06 -1.52 -4.85
CA GLN A 78 16.82 -1.75 -6.28
C GLN A 78 15.93 -0.67 -6.91
N TYR A 79 15.17 0.04 -6.07
CA TYR A 79 14.08 0.91 -6.47
C TYR A 79 14.21 2.26 -5.74
N SER A 80 13.86 3.34 -6.42
CA SER A 80 13.71 4.64 -5.76
C SER A 80 12.51 4.64 -4.81
N GLY A 81 12.44 5.62 -3.91
CA GLY A 81 11.24 5.84 -3.11
C GLY A 81 9.99 6.08 -3.96
N PHE A 82 10.14 6.75 -5.12
CA PHE A 82 9.04 6.98 -6.05
C PHE A 82 8.58 5.70 -6.74
N ASP A 83 9.53 4.88 -7.23
CA ASP A 83 9.22 3.58 -7.84
C ASP A 83 8.45 2.69 -6.86
N LEU A 84 8.85 2.65 -5.59
CA LEU A 84 8.15 1.87 -4.57
C LEU A 84 6.72 2.36 -4.32
N LEU A 85 6.49 3.68 -4.32
CA LEU A 85 5.14 4.25 -4.20
C LEU A 85 4.28 3.88 -5.43
N GLU A 86 4.86 3.95 -6.62
CA GLU A 86 4.16 3.60 -7.85
C GLU A 86 3.85 2.10 -7.92
N ILE A 87 4.80 1.24 -7.56
CA ILE A 87 4.61 -0.21 -7.41
C ILE A 87 3.47 -0.49 -6.42
N GLU A 88 3.47 0.15 -5.24
CA GLU A 88 2.38 -0.02 -4.26
C GLU A 88 1.01 0.34 -4.87
N SER A 89 0.94 1.44 -5.63
CA SER A 89 -0.28 1.88 -6.29
C SER A 89 -0.76 0.91 -7.39
N LEU A 90 0.16 0.38 -8.19
CA LEU A 90 -0.14 -0.61 -9.23
C LEU A 90 -0.63 -1.92 -8.61
N LEU A 91 0.03 -2.39 -7.54
CA LEU A 91 -0.40 -3.59 -6.82
C LEU A 91 -1.80 -3.44 -6.19
N LYS A 92 -2.16 -2.22 -5.78
CA LYS A 92 -3.51 -1.92 -5.27
C LYS A 92 -4.58 -1.95 -6.37
N CYS A 93 -4.22 -1.55 -7.59
CA CYS A 93 -5.15 -1.42 -8.72
C CYS A 93 -5.17 -2.64 -9.67
N LYS A 94 -4.20 -3.55 -9.56
CA LYS A 94 -4.12 -4.73 -10.44
C LYS A 94 -5.36 -5.61 -10.31
N LYS A 95 -5.73 -6.29 -11.39
CA LYS A 95 -6.78 -7.32 -11.32
C LYS A 95 -6.25 -8.53 -10.54
N SER A 96 -7.13 -9.24 -9.84
CA SER A 96 -6.76 -10.39 -9.00
C SER A 96 -5.94 -11.46 -9.74
N ASN A 97 -6.22 -11.63 -11.03
CA ASN A 97 -5.62 -12.69 -11.86
C ASN A 97 -4.29 -12.28 -12.50
N GLU A 98 -3.86 -11.02 -12.34
CA GLU A 98 -2.62 -10.53 -12.92
C GLU A 98 -1.44 -10.80 -11.98
N PRO A 99 -0.40 -11.49 -12.45
CA PRO A 99 0.80 -11.74 -11.65
C PRO A 99 1.56 -10.42 -11.38
N PRO A 100 1.99 -10.16 -10.14
CA PRO A 100 2.67 -8.92 -9.77
C PRO A 100 3.98 -8.69 -10.56
N GLU A 101 4.63 -9.76 -11.02
CA GLU A 101 5.90 -9.73 -11.74
C GLU A 101 5.82 -8.96 -13.06
N ILE A 102 4.65 -8.90 -13.70
CA ILE A 102 4.47 -8.14 -14.95
C ILE A 102 4.67 -6.64 -14.69
N PHE A 103 4.14 -6.13 -13.58
CA PHE A 103 4.29 -4.73 -13.20
C PHE A 103 5.72 -4.41 -12.79
N LEU A 104 6.39 -5.32 -12.07
CA LEU A 104 7.77 -5.13 -11.63
C LEU A 104 8.77 -5.02 -12.80
N LYS A 105 8.45 -5.56 -13.97
CA LYS A 105 9.28 -5.43 -15.18
C LYS A 105 9.25 -4.02 -15.79
N MET A 106 8.25 -3.20 -15.44
CA MET A 106 8.13 -1.83 -15.94
C MET A 106 9.13 -0.87 -15.27
N PHE A 107 9.66 -1.26 -14.11
CA PHE A 107 10.58 -0.42 -13.32
C PHE A 107 12.03 -0.80 -13.60
N PRO A 108 12.90 0.17 -13.96
CA PRO A 108 14.32 -0.08 -14.09
C PRO A 108 14.91 -0.47 -12.73
N LYS A 109 15.88 -1.40 -12.74
CA LYS A 109 16.60 -1.83 -11.54
C LYS A 109 17.96 -1.15 -11.54
N GLY A 110 18.28 -0.42 -10.47
CA GLY A 110 19.59 0.23 -10.32
C GLY A 110 19.53 1.62 -9.70
N TYR A 111 18.84 1.74 -8.56
CA TYR A 111 18.79 2.97 -7.78
C TYR A 111 20.02 3.12 -6.86
#